data_AF-A0A7D4YJE5-F1
#
_entry.id   AF-A0A7D4YJE5-F1
#
_cell.length_a   1.000
_cell.length_b   1.000
_cell.length_c   1.000
_cell.angle_alpha   90.00
_cell.angle_beta   90.00
_cell.angle_gamma   90.00
#
_symmetry.space_group_name_H-M   'P 1'
#
loop_
_entity.id
_entity.type
_entity.pdbx_description
1 polymer ?
#
loop_
_entity_poly.entity_id
_entity_poly.type
_entity_poly.pdbx_seq_one_letter_code
_entity_poly.pdbx_strand_id
1 'polypeptide(L)'
;MSALEVHLNRGQPRGIDAPASFVADGPFDVALVNHGAGSHVHLALDESLAGVARLRGEDEYVDRESTTRIGVDAAEIDQPVTGQLTISTGYGTESRRVDLRIEPSRAEGYGIDIDEELGSPRTEESIREALDAEAVGLLALAGVALLAAVAVALLVESAVVGAAAAVVALVTVVGVVVALT
;
A
#
# COMPACT_ATOMS: atom_id res chain seq x y z
N MET A 1 0.60 17.75 5.49
CA MET A 1 1.58 18.75 5.02
C MET A 1 2.96 18.16 5.20
N SER A 2 3.75 18.11 4.12
CA SER A 2 5.15 17.66 4.18
C SER A 2 5.99 18.73 4.88
N ALA A 3 7.08 18.33 5.54
CA ALA A 3 7.97 19.25 6.23
C ALA A 3 9.45 18.89 6.03
N LEU A 4 10.26 19.89 5.70
CA LEU A 4 11.71 19.81 5.68
C LEU A 4 12.24 20.09 7.08
N GLU A 5 12.73 19.06 7.77
CA GLU A 5 13.31 19.20 9.10
C GLU A 5 14.77 19.68 9.03
N VAL A 6 15.06 20.73 9.78
CA VAL A 6 16.37 21.36 9.88
C VAL A 6 16.71 21.50 11.36
N HIS A 7 17.80 20.87 11.77
CA HIS A 7 18.24 20.88 13.16
C HIS A 7 19.32 21.96 13.36
N LEU A 8 19.10 22.84 14.33
CA LEU A 8 20.05 23.89 14.70
C LEU A 8 20.73 23.51 16.02
N ASN A 9 22.01 23.82 16.15
CA ASN A 9 22.81 23.58 17.36
C ASN A 9 22.85 22.11 17.83
N ARG A 10 22.57 21.13 16.96
CA ARG A 10 22.50 19.71 17.35
C ARG A 10 23.87 19.07 17.58
N GLY A 11 24.79 19.24 16.62
CA GLY A 11 26.13 18.65 16.69
C GLY A 11 27.20 19.61 17.23
N GLN A 12 27.08 20.90 16.91
CA GLN A 12 28.01 21.95 17.32
C GLN A 12 27.29 23.28 17.51
N PRO A 13 27.81 24.20 18.34
CA PRO A 13 27.25 25.54 18.49
C PRO A 13 27.16 26.26 17.14
N ARG A 14 25.99 26.84 16.86
CA ARG A 14 25.61 27.49 15.58
C ARG A 14 25.56 26.56 14.37
N GLY A 15 25.79 25.26 14.54
CA GLY A 15 25.74 24.29 13.46
C GLY A 15 24.34 24.10 12.89
N ILE A 16 24.29 23.80 11.59
CA ILE A 16 23.07 23.49 10.85
C ILE A 16 23.18 22.06 10.34
N ASP A 17 22.23 21.21 10.72
CA ASP A 17 22.10 19.82 10.28
C ASP A 17 20.79 19.70 9.50
N ALA A 18 20.91 19.58 8.17
CA ALA A 18 19.79 19.50 7.24
C ALA A 18 20.08 18.40 6.20
N PRO A 19 19.03 17.74 5.68
CA PRO A 19 19.20 16.75 4.62
C PRO A 19 19.83 17.37 3.37
N ALA A 20 20.48 16.54 2.55
CA ALA A 20 21.10 17.02 1.31
C ALA A 20 20.07 17.45 0.26
N SER A 21 18.91 16.78 0.24
CA SER A 21 17.86 17.02 -0.74
C SER A 21 16.47 16.82 -0.13
N PHE A 22 15.47 17.52 -0.67
CA PHE A 22 14.07 17.40 -0.29
C PHE A 22 13.15 17.55 -1.51
N VAL A 23 12.09 16.74 -1.55
CA VAL A 23 11.12 16.70 -2.63
C VAL A 23 9.74 17.08 -2.08
N ALA A 24 9.05 17.97 -2.78
CA ALA A 24 7.69 18.39 -2.42
C ALA A 24 6.78 18.42 -3.64
N ASP A 25 5.55 17.94 -3.50
CA ASP A 25 4.50 17.95 -4.53
C ASP A 25 3.47 19.09 -4.32
N GLY A 26 3.79 20.05 -3.45
CA GLY A 26 2.92 21.17 -3.11
C GLY A 26 3.47 22.00 -1.95
N PRO A 27 2.64 22.86 -1.33
CA PRO A 27 3.06 23.68 -0.19
C PRO A 27 3.55 22.81 0.98
N PHE A 28 4.69 23.20 1.55
CA PHE A 28 5.35 22.46 2.63
C PHE A 28 5.92 23.41 3.67
N ASP A 29 6.28 22.89 4.85
CA ASP A 29 6.88 23.69 5.91
C ASP A 29 8.39 23.41 6.03
N VAL A 30 9.19 24.41 6.35
CA VAL A 30 10.55 24.23 6.88
C VAL A 30 10.47 24.25 8.39
N ALA A 31 10.71 23.10 9.03
CA ALA A 31 10.67 22.94 10.47
C ALA A 31 12.08 23.13 11.05
N LEU A 32 12.31 24.28 11.68
CA LEU A 32 13.55 24.64 12.35
C LEU A 32 13.51 24.15 13.80
N VAL A 33 14.25 23.08 14.11
CA VAL A 33 14.32 22.48 15.45
C VAL A 33 15.62 22.91 16.13
N ASN A 34 15.55 23.79 17.12
CA ASN A 34 16.71 24.27 17.84
C ASN A 34 17.01 23.43 19.09
N HIS A 35 18.24 22.93 19.20
CA HIS A 35 18.72 22.12 20.34
C HIS A 35 19.60 22.92 21.31
N GLY A 36 19.82 24.21 21.06
CA GLY A 36 20.77 25.03 21.81
C GLY A 36 20.29 26.46 22.02
N ALA A 37 21.24 27.40 22.07
CA ALA A 37 20.93 28.82 22.25
C ALA A 37 20.09 29.37 21.08
N GLY A 38 19.30 30.42 21.35
CA GLY A 38 18.50 31.07 20.32
C GLY A 38 19.35 31.55 19.14
N SER A 39 18.82 31.44 17.92
CA SER A 39 19.54 31.77 16.70
C SER A 39 18.64 32.48 15.70
N HIS A 40 19.19 33.52 15.08
CA HIS A 40 18.64 34.07 13.84
C HIS A 40 18.98 33.13 12.69
N VAL A 41 17.96 32.81 11.88
CA VAL A 41 18.06 31.97 10.71
C VAL A 41 17.59 32.77 9.52
N HIS A 42 18.41 32.80 8.48
CA HIS A 42 18.08 33.36 7.19
C HIS A 42 17.84 32.23 6.18
N LEU A 43 16.74 32.29 5.46
CA LEU A 43 16.35 31.34 4.43
C LEU A 43 16.25 32.08 3.09
N ALA A 44 16.88 31.53 2.08
CA ALA A 44 16.84 32.07 0.72
C ALA A 44 16.62 30.94 -0.28
N LEU A 45 15.63 31.12 -1.16
CA LEU A 45 15.45 30.30 -2.35
C LEU A 45 16.32 30.86 -3.48
N ASP A 46 16.80 29.97 -4.35
CA ASP A 46 17.48 30.38 -5.56
C ASP A 46 16.53 30.95 -6.63
N GLU A 47 17.13 31.52 -7.68
CA GLU A 47 16.39 32.11 -8.79
C GLU A 47 15.57 31.07 -9.58
N SER A 48 16.00 29.81 -9.59
CA SER A 48 15.27 28.72 -10.26
C SER A 48 13.92 28.45 -9.59
N LEU A 49 13.80 28.68 -8.28
CA LEU A 49 12.57 28.50 -7.52
C LEU A 49 11.73 29.78 -7.38
N ALA A 50 12.27 30.95 -7.69
CA ALA A 50 11.59 32.24 -7.48
C ALA A 50 10.22 32.37 -8.18
N GLY A 51 10.02 31.66 -9.30
CA GLY A 51 8.76 31.64 -10.04
C GLY A 51 7.73 30.62 -9.56
N VAL A 52 8.16 29.60 -8.80
CA VAL A 52 7.33 28.43 -8.46
C VAL A 52 7.20 28.19 -6.96
N ALA A 53 8.03 28.84 -6.14
CA ALA A 53 7.98 28.74 -4.70
C ALA A 53 8.21 30.11 -4.04
N ARG A 54 7.59 30.32 -2.87
CA ARG A 54 7.74 31.55 -2.08
C ARG A 54 7.84 31.21 -0.60
N LEU A 55 8.87 31.76 0.05
CA LEU A 55 9.01 31.70 1.51
C LEU A 55 8.02 32.67 2.18
N ARG A 56 7.30 32.21 3.19
CA ARG A 56 6.44 33.07 4.02
C ARG A 56 7.23 33.89 5.05
N GLY A 57 8.47 33.50 5.32
CA GLY A 57 9.41 34.22 6.16
C GLY A 57 10.85 33.88 5.73
N GLU A 58 11.65 34.91 5.51
CA GLU A 58 13.06 34.78 5.09
C GLU A 58 14.01 34.92 6.29
N ASP A 59 13.62 35.72 7.29
CA ASP A 59 14.38 35.94 8.51
C ASP A 59 13.53 35.58 9.73
N GLU A 60 13.94 34.54 10.44
CA GLU A 60 13.21 34.06 11.61
C GLU A 60 14.14 33.91 12.81
N TYR A 61 13.66 34.29 13.99
CA TYR A 61 14.36 34.03 15.24
C TYR A 61 13.79 32.75 15.88
N VAL A 62 14.64 31.76 16.06
CA VAL A 62 14.27 30.51 16.73
C VAL A 62 14.76 30.54 18.16
N ASP A 63 13.82 30.50 19.10
CA ASP A 63 14.08 30.46 20.54
C ASP A 63 14.93 29.25 20.97
N ARG A 64 15.44 29.32 22.20
CA ARG A 64 16.16 28.20 22.81
C ARG A 64 15.24 26.99 22.92
N GLU A 65 15.75 25.83 22.51
CA GLU A 65 15.08 24.53 22.70
C GLU A 65 13.64 24.51 22.16
N SER A 66 13.39 25.25 21.07
CA SER A 66 12.07 25.41 20.47
C SER A 66 12.06 24.92 19.01
N THR A 67 10.84 24.83 18.46
CA THR A 67 10.63 24.51 17.04
C THR A 67 9.80 25.60 16.40
N THR A 68 10.30 26.18 15.32
CA THR A 68 9.57 27.16 14.51
C THR A 68 9.33 26.58 13.12
N ARG A 69 8.14 26.84 12.55
CA ARG A 69 7.78 26.39 11.20
C ARG A 69 7.61 27.57 10.28
N ILE A 70 8.26 27.52 9.14
CA ILE A 70 8.16 28.54 8.10
C ILE A 70 7.51 27.89 6.89
N GLY A 71 6.36 28.40 6.49
CA GLY A 71 5.67 27.88 5.31
C GLY A 71 6.38 28.26 4.02
N VAL A 72 6.41 27.32 3.08
CA VAL A 72 6.81 27.52 1.69
C VAL A 72 5.56 27.31 0.83
N ASP A 73 5.12 28.39 0.20
CA ASP A 73 4.10 28.32 -0.84
C ASP A 73 4.73 27.73 -2.10
N ALA A 74 4.05 26.78 -2.73
CA ALA A 74 4.43 26.23 -4.02
C ALA A 74 3.28 26.47 -5.01
N ALA A 75 3.61 26.94 -6.21
CA ALA A 75 2.66 27.08 -7.31
C ALA A 75 2.36 25.72 -7.94
N GLU A 76 1.21 25.62 -8.60
CA GLU A 76 0.91 24.49 -9.47
C GLU A 76 1.81 24.57 -10.72
N ILE A 77 2.50 23.48 -11.02
CA ILE A 77 3.48 23.38 -12.11
C ILE A 77 3.23 22.10 -12.92
N ASP A 78 3.42 22.16 -14.24
CA ASP A 78 3.23 21.00 -15.13
C ASP A 78 4.50 20.14 -15.24
N GLN A 79 5.67 20.70 -14.92
CA GLN A 79 6.96 20.04 -15.01
C GLN A 79 7.73 20.19 -13.71
N PRO A 80 8.50 19.17 -13.27
CA PRO A 80 9.31 19.27 -12.06
C PRO A 80 10.36 20.38 -12.17
N VAL A 81 10.49 21.19 -11.13
CA VAL A 81 11.50 22.25 -11.03
C VAL A 81 12.45 21.92 -9.90
N THR A 82 13.76 22.04 -10.17
CA THR A 82 14.81 21.84 -9.18
C THR A 82 15.55 23.14 -8.93
N GLY A 83 15.86 23.40 -7.66
CA GLY A 83 16.71 24.51 -7.23
C GLY A 83 17.29 24.23 -5.86
N GLN A 84 17.68 25.28 -5.14
CA GLN A 84 18.34 25.19 -3.84
C GLN A 84 17.68 26.12 -2.82
N LEU A 85 17.57 25.60 -1.60
CA LEU A 85 17.30 26.38 -0.39
C LEU A 85 18.61 26.56 0.38
N THR A 86 19.00 27.81 0.59
CA THR A 86 20.12 28.15 1.46
C THR A 86 19.60 28.56 2.83
N ILE A 87 20.13 27.91 3.86
CA ILE A 87 19.83 28.17 5.27
C ILE A 87 21.11 28.69 5.91
N SER A 88 21.06 29.87 6.51
CA SER A 88 22.23 30.50 7.15
C SER A 88 21.95 30.89 8.59
N THR A 89 22.93 30.73 9.48
CA THR A 89 22.84 31.11 10.90
C THR A 89 24.04 31.93 11.31
N GLY A 90 23.95 32.57 12.49
CA GLY A 90 25.05 33.35 13.05
C GLY A 90 25.53 34.45 12.10
N TYR A 91 24.61 35.16 11.46
CA TYR A 91 24.88 36.21 10.46
C TYR A 91 25.69 35.72 9.24
N GLY A 92 25.43 34.49 8.79
CA GLY A 92 26.08 33.91 7.61
C GLY A 92 27.43 33.26 7.89
N THR A 93 27.81 33.10 9.16
CA THR A 93 29.03 32.35 9.54
C THR A 93 28.91 30.88 9.19
N GLU A 94 27.71 30.33 9.35
CA GLU A 94 27.37 28.95 9.00
C GLU A 94 26.27 28.98 7.95
N SER A 95 26.42 28.17 6.90
CA SER A 95 25.44 28.04 5.83
C SER A 95 25.33 26.61 5.34
N ARG A 96 24.11 26.18 5.05
CA ARG A 96 23.80 24.86 4.50
C ARG A 96 22.88 25.02 3.30
N ARG A 97 23.18 24.28 2.23
CA ARG A 97 22.33 24.22 1.04
C ARG A 97 21.62 22.88 1.02
N VAL A 98 20.34 22.93 0.66
CA VAL A 98 19.47 21.78 0.47
C VAL A 98 18.96 21.82 -0.96
N ASP A 99 19.16 20.75 -1.71
CA ASP A 99 18.59 20.62 -3.06
C ASP A 99 17.08 20.43 -2.94
N LEU A 100 16.31 21.34 -3.51
CA LEU A 100 14.86 21.29 -3.52
C LEU A 100 14.35 20.88 -4.89
N ARG A 101 13.45 19.91 -4.93
CA ARG A 101 12.71 19.51 -6.13
C ARG A 101 11.22 19.65 -5.87
N ILE A 102 10.57 20.53 -6.61
CA ILE A 102 9.12 20.67 -6.61
C ILE A 102 8.58 19.80 -7.74
N GLU A 103 7.70 18.85 -7.39
CA GLU A 103 6.97 18.03 -8.34
C GLU A 103 5.61 18.65 -8.66
N PRO A 104 5.09 18.40 -9.87
CA PRO A 104 3.69 18.67 -10.19
C PRO A 104 2.78 18.07 -9.14
N SER A 105 1.82 18.86 -8.66
CA SER A 105 0.81 18.39 -7.73
C SER A 105 0.04 17.25 -8.39
N ARG A 106 0.14 16.05 -7.82
CA ARG A 106 -0.56 14.85 -8.31
C ARG A 106 -2.04 14.86 -7.91
N ALA A 107 -2.64 16.04 -7.80
CA ALA A 107 -4.02 16.25 -7.39
C ALA A 107 -5.01 15.76 -8.46
N GLU A 108 -4.57 15.63 -9.71
CA GLU A 108 -5.35 15.01 -10.78
C GLU A 108 -4.58 13.83 -11.40
N GLY A 109 -5.14 12.62 -11.26
CA GLY A 109 -4.79 11.51 -12.14
C GLY A 109 -3.77 10.49 -11.62
N TYR A 110 -3.90 10.02 -10.36
CA TYR A 110 -3.49 8.65 -10.05
C TYR A 110 -4.67 7.70 -10.26
N GLY A 111 -5.12 7.59 -11.51
CA GLY A 111 -5.72 6.34 -11.95
C GLY A 111 -4.55 5.39 -12.17
N ILE A 112 -4.28 4.51 -11.20
CA ILE A 112 -3.57 3.28 -11.56
C ILE A 112 -4.48 2.65 -12.62
N ASP A 113 -3.99 2.53 -13.85
CA ASP A 113 -4.62 1.71 -14.88
C ASP A 113 -4.48 0.26 -14.39
N ILE A 114 -5.41 -0.14 -13.52
CA ILE A 114 -5.54 -1.50 -13.07
C ILE A 114 -6.14 -2.21 -14.27
N ASP A 115 -5.28 -2.90 -15.02
CA ASP A 115 -5.72 -3.81 -16.06
C ASP A 115 -6.84 -4.70 -15.48
N GLU A 116 -8.05 -4.57 -16.03
CA GLU A 116 -9.26 -5.21 -15.53
C GLU A 116 -9.16 -6.74 -15.56
N GLU A 117 -8.14 -7.29 -16.23
CA GLU A 117 -7.80 -8.72 -16.18
C GLU A 117 -7.34 -9.19 -14.79
N LEU A 118 -6.76 -8.31 -13.96
CA LEU A 118 -6.33 -8.65 -12.60
C LEU A 118 -7.44 -8.51 -11.54
N GLY A 119 -8.53 -7.82 -11.88
CA GLY A 119 -9.64 -7.52 -10.97
C GLY A 119 -10.78 -8.55 -10.95
N SER A 120 -10.73 -9.55 -11.83
CA SER A 120 -11.79 -10.55 -11.93
C SER A 120 -11.56 -11.68 -10.92
N PRO A 121 -12.31 -11.78 -9.80
CA PRO A 121 -12.32 -13.01 -9.02
C PRO A 121 -12.71 -14.15 -9.95
N ARG A 122 -11.98 -15.28 -9.93
CA ARG A 122 -12.33 -16.44 -10.75
C ARG A 122 -13.80 -16.78 -10.50
N THR A 123 -14.62 -16.61 -11.53
CA THR A 123 -16.07 -16.77 -11.49
C THR A 123 -16.42 -18.11 -10.85
N GLU A 124 -17.38 -18.10 -9.93
CA GLU A 124 -17.92 -19.27 -9.23
C GLU A 124 -18.34 -20.41 -10.17
N GLU A 125 -18.53 -20.13 -11.46
CA GLU A 125 -18.71 -21.14 -12.53
C GLU A 125 -17.61 -22.20 -12.54
N SER A 126 -16.34 -21.81 -12.38
CA SER A 126 -15.22 -22.76 -12.43
C SER A 126 -15.19 -23.75 -11.25
N ILE A 127 -15.72 -23.34 -10.10
CA ILE A 127 -15.87 -24.22 -8.92
C ILE A 127 -17.11 -25.11 -9.08
N ARG A 128 -18.23 -24.57 -9.60
CA ARG A 128 -19.46 -25.34 -9.88
C ARG A 128 -19.22 -26.42 -10.93
N GLU A 129 -18.50 -26.12 -12.00
CA GLU A 129 -18.19 -27.07 -13.07
C GLU A 129 -17.25 -28.19 -12.57
N ALA A 130 -16.30 -27.87 -11.69
CA ALA A 130 -15.46 -28.87 -11.03
C ALA A 130 -16.26 -29.76 -10.06
N LEU A 131 -17.18 -29.17 -9.28
CA LEU A 131 -18.10 -29.93 -8.42
C LEU A 131 -19.05 -30.81 -9.23
N ASP A 132 -19.58 -30.33 -10.35
CA ASP A 132 -20.46 -31.11 -11.22
C ASP A 132 -19.72 -32.29 -11.84
N ALA A 133 -18.47 -32.09 -12.29
CA ALA A 133 -17.64 -33.18 -12.81
C ALA A 133 -17.33 -34.23 -11.73
N GLU A 134 -16.99 -33.82 -10.51
CA GLU A 134 -16.71 -34.70 -9.39
C GLU A 134 -17.98 -35.43 -8.91
N ALA A 135 -19.11 -34.74 -8.85
CA ALA A 135 -20.42 -35.30 -8.50
C ALA A 135 -20.90 -36.32 -9.54
N VAL A 136 -20.75 -36.02 -10.83
CA VAL A 136 -21.04 -36.96 -11.92
C VAL A 136 -20.13 -38.20 -11.83
N GLY A 137 -18.86 -38.00 -11.50
CA GLY A 137 -17.91 -39.10 -11.25
C GLY A 137 -18.33 -39.99 -10.07
N LEU A 138 -18.72 -39.39 -8.94
CA LEU A 138 -19.21 -40.11 -7.77
C LEU A 138 -20.51 -40.88 -8.06
N LEU A 139 -21.46 -40.25 -8.75
CA LEU A 139 -22.74 -40.87 -9.11
C LEU A 139 -22.55 -42.05 -10.07
N ALA A 140 -21.64 -41.93 -11.04
CA ALA A 140 -21.29 -43.02 -11.95
C ALA A 140 -20.67 -44.20 -11.18
N LEU A 141 -19.74 -43.91 -10.26
CA LEU A 141 -19.11 -44.95 -9.42
C LEU A 141 -20.14 -45.64 -8.52
N ALA A 142 -21.03 -44.87 -7.88
CA ALA A 142 -22.10 -45.41 -7.05
C ALA A 142 -23.07 -46.30 -7.84
N GLY A 143 -23.43 -45.89 -9.06
CA GLY A 143 -24.26 -46.69 -9.96
C GLY A 143 -23.61 -48.02 -10.35
N VAL A 144 -22.31 -48.01 -10.68
CA VAL A 144 -21.55 -49.23 -10.98
C VAL A 144 -21.48 -50.16 -9.76
N ALA A 145 -21.20 -49.61 -8.58
CA ALA A 145 -21.16 -50.39 -7.34
C ALA A 145 -22.52 -51.04 -7.04
N LEU A 146 -23.63 -50.31 -7.24
CA LEU A 146 -24.98 -50.82 -7.06
C LEU A 146 -25.29 -51.96 -8.05
N LEU A 147 -24.97 -51.79 -9.33
CA LEU A 147 -25.16 -52.83 -10.35
C LEU A 147 -24.34 -54.09 -10.03
N ALA A 148 -23.11 -53.93 -9.57
CA ALA A 148 -22.27 -55.05 -9.13
C ALA A 148 -22.89 -55.78 -7.93
N ALA A 149 -23.40 -55.04 -6.93
CA ALA A 149 -24.08 -55.62 -5.78
C ALA A 149 -25.35 -56.40 -6.18
N VAL A 150 -26.15 -55.85 -7.10
CA VAL A 150 -27.34 -56.54 -7.63
C VAL A 150 -26.95 -57.80 -8.41
N ALA A 151 -25.92 -57.74 -9.26
CA ALA A 151 -25.43 -58.91 -9.99
C ALA A 151 -24.97 -60.03 -9.04
N VAL A 152 -24.23 -59.68 -7.98
CA VAL A 152 -23.81 -60.64 -6.94
C VAL A 152 -25.03 -61.21 -6.21
N ALA A 153 -26.04 -60.39 -5.89
CA ALA A 153 -27.27 -60.86 -5.25
C ALA A 153 -28.08 -61.83 -6.13
N LEU A 154 -28.12 -61.60 -7.44
CA LEU A 154 -28.80 -62.49 -8.40
C LEU A 154 -28.06 -63.81 -8.62
N LEU A 155 -26.73 -63.81 -8.49
CA LEU A 155 -25.90 -65.02 -8.65
C LEU A 155 -25.92 -65.91 -7.41
N VAL A 156 -26.32 -65.37 -6.25
CA VAL A 156 -26.33 -66.11 -5.00
C VAL A 156 -27.78 -66.32 -4.54
N GLU A 157 -28.32 -67.51 -4.79
CA GLU A 157 -29.61 -67.98 -4.26
C GLU A 157 -29.54 -68.28 -2.74
N SER A 158 -29.00 -67.35 -1.94
CA SER A 158 -28.91 -67.45 -0.49
C SER A 158 -29.37 -66.17 0.17
N ALA A 159 -30.34 -66.28 1.08
CA ALA A 159 -30.95 -65.17 1.81
C ALA A 159 -29.93 -64.26 2.51
N VAL A 160 -28.75 -64.80 2.85
CA VAL A 160 -27.65 -64.06 3.49
C VAL A 160 -27.03 -63.02 2.54
N VAL A 161 -26.91 -63.33 1.24
CA VAL A 161 -26.33 -62.38 0.27
C VAL A 161 -27.33 -61.30 -0.12
N GLY A 162 -28.62 -61.62 -0.19
CA GLY A 162 -29.67 -60.60 -0.32
C GLY A 162 -29.65 -59.59 0.84
N ALA A 163 -29.49 -60.07 2.08
CA ALA A 163 -29.38 -59.20 3.25
C ALA A 163 -28.12 -58.32 3.21
N ALA A 164 -26.97 -58.87 2.82
CA ALA A 164 -25.73 -58.11 2.69
C ALA A 164 -25.81 -57.03 1.59
N ALA A 165 -26.38 -57.38 0.44
CA ALA A 165 -26.60 -56.44 -0.67
C ALA A 165 -27.55 -55.30 -0.27
N ALA A 166 -28.61 -55.59 0.49
CA ALA A 166 -29.54 -54.58 1.00
C ALA A 166 -28.86 -53.60 1.96
N VAL A 167 -27.95 -54.07 2.84
CA VAL A 167 -27.18 -53.20 3.74
C VAL A 167 -26.23 -52.30 2.97
N VAL A 168 -25.51 -52.83 1.97
CA VAL A 168 -24.63 -52.02 1.13
C VAL A 168 -25.43 -50.95 0.38
N ALA A 169 -26.57 -51.33 -0.22
CA ALA A 169 -27.45 -50.36 -0.88
C ALA A 169 -27.94 -49.27 0.08
N LEU A 170 -28.36 -49.63 1.30
CA LEU A 170 -28.80 -48.67 2.31
C LEU A 170 -27.67 -47.70 2.72
N VAL A 171 -26.46 -48.21 2.98
CA VAL A 171 -25.30 -47.38 3.34
C VAL A 171 -24.96 -46.41 2.20
N THR A 172 -25.03 -46.87 0.96
CA THR A 172 -24.76 -46.05 -0.22
C THR A 172 -25.78 -44.91 -0.33
N VAL A 173 -27.08 -45.21 -0.18
CA VAL A 173 -28.14 -44.20 -0.22
C VAL A 173 -28.00 -43.19 0.91
N VAL A 174 -27.73 -43.65 2.14
CA VAL A 174 -27.53 -42.76 3.30
C VAL A 174 -26.31 -41.85 3.10
N GLY A 175 -25.19 -42.41 2.62
CA GLY A 175 -23.98 -41.62 2.35
C GLY A 175 -24.22 -40.53 1.31
N VAL A 176 -24.97 -40.83 0.25
CA VAL A 176 -25.34 -39.84 -0.78
C VAL A 176 -26.25 -38.76 -0.20
N VAL A 177 -27.25 -39.10 0.61
CA VAL A 177 -28.14 -38.11 1.24
C VAL A 177 -27.36 -37.18 2.16
N VAL A 178 -26.47 -37.71 3.01
CA VAL A 178 -25.63 -36.90 3.91
C VAL A 178 -24.67 -36.01 3.13
N ALA A 179 -24.14 -36.45 1.99
CA ALA A 179 -23.27 -35.64 1.16
C ALA A 179 -24.01 -34.49 0.44
N LEU A 180 -25.33 -34.62 0.26
CA LEU A 180 -26.18 -33.66 -0.45
C LEU A 180 -26.96 -32.70 0.47
N THR A 181 -26.96 -32.93 1.80
CA THR A 181 -27.55 -32.05 2.83
C THR A 181 -26.49 -31.23 3.54
#